data_AF-A0A5C1HUB6-F1
#
_entry.id   AF-A0A5C1HUB6-F1
#
_cell.length_a   1.000
_cell.length_b   1.000
_cell.length_c   1.000
_cell.angle_alpha   90.00
_cell.angle_beta   90.00
_cell.angle_gamma   90.00
#
_symmetry.space_group_name_H-M   'P 1'
#
loop_
_entity.id
_entity.type
_entity.pdbx_description
1 polymer ?
#
loop_
_entity_poly.entity_id
_entity_poly.type
_entity_poly.pdbx_seq_one_letter_code
_entity_poly.pdbx_strand_id
1 'polypeptide(L)'
;MYAVGIDEQFAVVDFNSKQVALNIELSFPYHEARVVSTSIVLACELEVLIIDIHNYHVIDWRSLPDIYYSMDLEGDKVNITFMDGNVVSIQIK
;
A
#
# COMPACT_ATOMS: atom_id res chain seq x y z
N MET A 1 -2.67 10.06 -11.81
CA MET A 1 -2.48 8.65 -11.43
C MET A 1 -3.78 8.12 -10.88
N TYR A 2 -4.11 6.87 -11.18
CA TYR A 2 -5.19 6.11 -10.52
C TYR A 2 -4.64 4.77 -10.09
N ALA A 3 -5.09 4.28 -8.93
CA ALA A 3 -4.74 2.94 -8.46
C ALA A 3 -6.02 2.14 -8.29
N VAL A 4 -5.98 0.86 -8.67
CA VAL A 4 -7.08 -0.08 -8.50
C VAL A 4 -6.54 -1.35 -7.85
N GLY A 5 -7.21 -1.81 -6.80
CA GLY A 5 -6.93 -3.07 -6.12
C GLY A 5 -8.21 -3.89 -6.05
N ILE A 6 -8.14 -5.16 -6.42
CA ILE A 6 -9.24 -6.14 -6.36
C ILE A 6 -8.62 -7.50 -6.08
N ASP A 7 -9.03 -8.15 -4.99
CA ASP A 7 -8.49 -9.43 -4.54
C ASP A 7 -6.95 -9.39 -4.52
N GLU A 8 -6.26 -10.38 -5.07
CA GLU A 8 -4.79 -10.43 -5.13
C GLU A 8 -4.20 -9.64 -6.32
N GLN A 9 -4.90 -8.63 -6.85
CA GLN A 9 -4.44 -7.84 -7.98
C GLN A 9 -4.40 -6.36 -7.66
N PHE A 10 -3.30 -5.69 -7.98
CA PHE A 10 -3.17 -4.25 -7.86
C PHE A 10 -2.47 -3.62 -9.06
N ALA A 11 -3.04 -2.52 -9.57
CA ALA A 11 -2.48 -1.81 -10.70
C ALA A 11 -2.51 -0.29 -10.49
N VAL A 12 -1.48 0.37 -11.02
CA VAL A 12 -1.37 1.83 -11.09
C VAL A 12 -1.38 2.26 -12.54
N VAL A 13 -2.29 3.18 -12.88
CA VAL A 13 -2.40 3.79 -14.19
C VAL A 13 -1.84 5.22 -14.13
N ASP A 14 -0.86 5.48 -14.98
CA ASP A 14 -0.38 6.84 -15.23
C ASP A 14 -1.15 7.44 -16.41
N PHE A 15 -1.94 8.47 -16.15
CA PHE A 15 -2.73 9.16 -17.17
C PHE A 15 -1.92 10.13 -18.02
N ASN A 16 -0.71 10.53 -17.59
CA ASN A 16 0.15 11.36 -18.41
C ASN A 16 0.69 10.54 -19.59
N SER A 17 1.23 9.35 -19.31
CA SER A 17 1.67 8.39 -20.34
C SER A 17 0.52 7.59 -20.96
N LYS A 18 -0.65 7.55 -20.31
CA LYS A 18 -1.84 6.73 -20.66
C LYS A 18 -1.54 5.23 -20.62
N GLN A 19 -0.66 4.80 -19.73
CA GLN A 19 -0.22 3.41 -19.61
C GLN A 19 -0.44 2.88 -18.19
N VAL A 20 -0.51 1.56 -18.07
CA VAL A 20 -0.38 0.88 -16.78
C VAL A 20 1.08 0.96 -16.37
N ALA A 21 1.36 1.76 -15.35
CA ALA A 21 2.71 2.03 -14.87
C ALA A 21 3.21 0.92 -13.94
N LEU A 22 2.30 0.29 -13.21
CA LEU A 22 2.59 -0.87 -12.35
C LEU A 22 1.41 -1.85 -12.42
N ASN A 23 1.72 -3.14 -12.49
CA ASN A 23 0.75 -4.22 -12.35
C ASN A 23 1.39 -5.31 -11.50
N ILE A 24 0.81 -5.63 -10.35
CA ILE A 24 1.34 -6.60 -9.39
C ILE A 24 0.27 -7.59 -8.97
N GLU A 25 0.68 -8.84 -8.88
CA GLU A 25 -0.03 -9.89 -8.16
C GLU A 25 0.44 -9.87 -6.70
N LEU A 26 -0.52 -9.81 -5.79
CA LEU A 26 -0.31 -9.75 -4.35
C LEU A 26 -0.32 -11.16 -3.75
N SER A 27 0.38 -11.37 -2.64
CA SER A 27 0.31 -12.66 -1.94
C SER A 27 -0.99 -12.84 -1.16
N PHE A 28 -1.68 -11.73 -0.85
CA PHE A 28 -2.89 -11.67 -0.05
C PHE A 28 -3.88 -10.65 -0.63
N PRO A 29 -5.19 -10.80 -0.35
CA PRO A 29 -6.21 -9.87 -0.82
C PRO A 29 -5.92 -8.41 -0.45
N TYR A 30 -6.19 -7.52 -1.40
CA TYR A 30 -6.15 -6.07 -1.24
C TYR A 30 -7.21 -5.58 -0.25
N HIS A 31 -6.83 -4.65 0.63
CA HIS A 31 -7.77 -3.92 1.49
C HIS A 31 -7.82 -2.44 1.15
N GLU A 32 -6.68 -1.75 1.19
CA GLU A 32 -6.64 -0.30 1.10
C GLU A 32 -5.31 0.22 0.57
N ALA A 33 -5.35 1.33 -0.17
CA ALA A 33 -4.16 2.08 -0.56
C ALA A 33 -4.30 3.56 -0.18
N ARG A 34 -3.23 4.14 0.35
CA ARG A 34 -3.13 5.56 0.70
C ARG A 34 -1.88 6.18 0.09
N VAL A 35 -2.00 7.42 -0.39
CA VAL A 35 -0.85 8.21 -0.82
C VAL A 35 -0.33 9.00 0.37
N VAL A 36 0.96 8.85 0.66
CA VAL A 36 1.66 9.53 1.77
C VAL A 36 2.96 10.09 1.20
N SER A 37 3.07 11.43 1.15
CA SER A 37 4.19 12.14 0.52
C SER A 37 4.47 11.64 -0.91
N THR A 38 5.59 10.94 -1.12
CA THR A 38 6.02 10.41 -2.42
C THR A 38 5.79 8.90 -2.56
N SER A 39 5.00 8.29 -1.67
CA SER A 39 4.75 6.86 -1.67
C SER A 39 3.26 6.53 -1.71
N ILE A 40 2.91 5.38 -2.31
CA ILE A 40 1.66 4.68 -2.04
C ILE A 40 1.96 3.63 -0.99
N VAL A 41 1.20 3.65 0.11
CA VAL A 41 1.19 2.57 1.10
C VAL A 41 -0.03 1.70 0.82
N LEU A 42 0.23 0.45 0.49
CA LEU A 42 -0.75 -0.54 0.06
C LEU A 42 -0.87 -1.62 1.14
N ALA A 43 -2.03 -1.72 1.78
CA ALA A 43 -2.33 -2.76 2.75
C ALA A 43 -3.09 -3.91 2.10
N CYS A 44 -2.59 -5.11 2.35
CA CYS A 44 -3.22 -6.40 2.06
C CYS A 44 -3.59 -7.08 3.39
N GLU A 45 -4.25 -8.23 3.33
CA GLU A 45 -4.73 -8.93 4.53
C GLU A 45 -3.60 -9.20 5.55
N LEU A 46 -2.43 -9.64 5.08
CA LEU A 46 -1.28 -9.98 5.94
C LEU A 46 0.03 -9.33 5.49
N GLU A 47 -0.02 -8.32 4.62
CA GLU A 47 1.16 -7.66 4.07
C GLU A 47 0.94 -6.17 3.88
N VAL A 48 2.02 -5.41 3.90
CA VAL A 48 2.03 -4.02 3.47
C VAL A 48 3.16 -3.78 2.48
N LEU A 49 2.84 -3.07 1.40
CA LEU A 49 3.78 -2.66 0.38
C LEU A 49 3.92 -1.13 0.39
N ILE A 50 5.12 -0.64 0.11
CA ILE A 50 5.41 0.78 -0.09
C ILE A 50 5.89 0.93 -1.53
N ILE A 51 5.23 1.77 -2.31
CA ILE A 51 5.50 1.97 -3.74
C ILE A 51 5.89 3.42 -3.98
N ASP A 52 7.01 3.65 -4.67
CA ASP A 52 7.45 4.99 -5.08
C ASP A 52 6.54 5.55 -6.18
N ILE A 53 6.00 6.76 -6.02
CA ILE A 53 5.09 7.33 -7.03
C ILE A 53 5.82 7.90 -8.25
N HIS A 54 7.13 8.14 -8.17
CA HIS A 54 7.88 8.75 -9.25
C HIS A 54 8.26 7.72 -10.31
N ASN A 55 8.60 6.50 -9.87
CA ASN A 55 9.09 5.43 -10.73
C ASN A 55 8.21 4.17 -10.69
N TYR A 56 7.14 4.18 -9.89
CA TYR A 56 6.16 3.10 -9.79
C TYR A 56 6.75 1.74 -9.41
N HIS A 57 7.81 1.70 -8.60
CA HIS A 57 8.40 0.46 -8.11
C HIS A 57 8.08 0.23 -6.62
N VAL A 58 7.99 -1.04 -6.22
CA VAL A 58 7.89 -1.43 -4.81
C VAL A 58 9.23 -1.15 -4.13
N ILE A 59 9.24 -0.23 -3.17
CA ILE A 59 10.41 0.12 -2.34
C ILE A 59 10.55 -0.88 -1.18
N ASP A 60 9.42 -1.31 -0.63
CA ASP A 60 9.39 -2.22 0.50
C ASP A 60 8.15 -3.10 0.46
N TRP A 61 8.29 -4.33 0.96
CA TRP A 61 7.26 -5.34 1.02
C TRP A 61 7.50 -6.17 2.27
N ARG A 62 6.61 -6.05 3.24
CA ARG A 62 6.76 -6.72 4.53
C ARG A 62 5.47 -7.40 4.99
N SER A 63 5.62 -8.53 5.65
CA SER A 63 4.53 -9.21 6.32
C SER A 63 4.07 -8.43 7.55
N LEU A 64 2.77 -8.48 7.80
CA LEU A 64 2.14 -8.00 9.02
C LEU A 64 2.09 -9.15 10.05
N PRO A 65 2.17 -8.82 11.35
CA PRO A 65 2.12 -9.82 12.41
C PRO A 65 0.73 -10.43 12.61
N ASP A 66 -0.33 -9.72 12.16
CA ASP A 66 -1.73 -10.13 12.24
C ASP A 66 -2.54 -9.47 11.10
N ILE A 67 -3.81 -9.86 10.97
CA ILE A 67 -4.72 -9.41 9.90
C ILE A 67 -4.91 -7.90 9.95
N TYR A 68 -4.77 -7.24 8.81
CA TYR A 68 -5.04 -5.83 8.63
C TYR A 68 -6.47 -5.46 9.03
N TYR A 69 -6.63 -4.39 9.80
CA TYR A 69 -7.95 -3.84 10.13
C TYR A 69 -8.13 -2.42 9.59
N SER A 70 -7.21 -1.51 9.89
CA SER A 70 -7.31 -0.12 9.41
C SER A 70 -5.96 0.59 9.31
N MET A 71 -5.95 1.71 8.57
CA MET A 71 -4.80 2.58 8.39
C MET A 71 -5.16 4.03 8.69
N ASP A 72 -4.37 4.67 9.54
CA ASP A 72 -4.47 6.09 9.86
C ASP A 72 -3.17 6.83 9.53
N LEU A 73 -3.29 8.08 9.10
CA LEU A 73 -2.17 8.91 8.66
C LEU A 73 -1.93 10.07 9.64
N GLU A 74 -0.68 10.21 10.09
CA GLU A 74 -0.19 11.30 10.93
C GLU A 74 1.02 11.95 10.25
N GLY A 75 0.78 12.79 9.23
CA GLY A 75 1.85 13.31 8.38
C GLY A 75 2.48 12.19 7.56
N ASP A 76 3.79 12.00 7.68
CA ASP A 76 4.54 10.92 7.02
C ASP A 76 4.53 9.59 7.79
N LYS A 77 3.83 9.55 8.92
CA LYS A 77 3.69 8.35 9.74
C LYS A 77 2.39 7.65 9.40
N VAL A 78 2.49 6.34 9.15
CA VAL A 78 1.35 5.47 8.89
C VAL A 78 1.17 4.56 10.10
N ASN A 79 0.01 4.62 10.73
CA ASN A 79 -0.36 3.70 11.81
C ASN A 79 -1.27 2.63 11.22
N ILE A 80 -0.85 1.36 11.31
CA ILE A 80 -1.62 0.20 10.89
C ILE A 80 -2.15 -0.47 12.15
N THR A 81 -3.47 -0.57 12.24
CA THR A 81 -4.17 -1.31 13.29
C THR A 81 -4.50 -2.71 12.77
N PHE A 82 -4.25 -3.72 13.58
CA PHE A 82 -4.57 -5.11 13.27
C PHE A 82 -5.89 -5.54 13.94
N MET A 83 -6.40 -6.71 13.54
CA MET A 83 -7.63 -7.28 14.11
C MET A 83 -7.55 -7.54 15.61
N ASP A 84 -6.38 -7.93 16.13
CA ASP A 84 -6.14 -8.07 17.58
C ASP A 84 -6.08 -6.74 18.35
N GLY A 85 -6.14 -5.60 17.65
CA GLY A 85 -6.09 -4.25 18.21
C GLY A 85 -4.68 -3.70 18.44
N ASN A 86 -3.62 -4.48 18.15
CA ASN A 86 -2.26 -3.96 18.15
C ASN A 86 -2.05 -2.97 17.00
N VAL A 87 -1.12 -2.04 17.21
CA VAL A 87 -0.79 -0.99 16.23
C VAL A 87 0.70 -0.99 15.94
N VAL A 88 1.06 -0.98 14.66
CA VAL A 88 2.44 -0.74 14.21
C VAL A 88 2.50 0.57 13.44
N SER A 89 3.52 1.38 13.76
CA SER A 89 3.80 2.63 13.05
C SER A 89 4.92 2.42 12.04
N ILE A 90 4.69 2.89 10.81
CA ILE A 90 5.66 2.93 9.73
C ILE A 90 5.97 4.39 9.43
N GLN A 91 7.24 4.76 9.50
CA GLN A 91 7.70 6.07 9.06
C GLN A 91 8.02 6.02 7.57
N ILE A 92 7.30 6.81 6.77
CA ILE A 92 7.62 7.05 5.37
C ILE A 92 8.66 8.18 5.32
N LYS A 93 9.63 8.06 4.41
CA LYS A 93 10.71 9.03 4.20
C LYS A 93 10.66 9.60 2.80
#